data_AF-Q9ZW76-F1
#
_entry.id   AF-Q9ZW76-F1
#
_cell.length_a   1.000
_cell.length_b   1.000
_cell.length_c   1.000
_cell.angle_alpha   90.00
_cell.angle_beta   90.00
_cell.angle_gamma   90.00
#
_symmetry.space_group_name_H-M   'P 1'
#
loop_
_entity.id
_entity.type
_entity.pdbx_description
1 polymer ?
#
loop_
_entity_poly.entity_id
_entity_poly.type
_entity_poly.pdbx_seq_one_letter_code
_entity_poly.pdbx_strand_id
1 'polypeptide(L)'
;MGTETVVHDQARWAMAAMERRLAVAKAQLLQQQQQKNEKDKKGTSDVDVSMKESHQADSLPTPSKTSIKKVDPKDDDSVAYTKLSHPVDENLLATNVKFSSAKGTIVDKVLHNLLRSGDSAQKYLQGTKSVKLDNYILLDNFVQSRSSASGSKKASQKDSKRSKSRMSMKRLKKSGALHIPKDLQKFDLFKPMHGMWESYMMKLIKVTGKIQLSLTLLSADLHGAFMFVAECKIASFTGVQGIMVRETSETFGIITRDDKFRVVPKKLSVFIIQLDCWKITLHGDKFISRDNIVQR
;
A
#
# COMPACT_ATOMS: atom_id res chain seq x y z
N MET A 1 -14.85 20.60 -16.95
CA MET A 1 -14.05 21.84 -16.88
C MET A 1 -13.35 22.09 -15.53
N GLY A 2 -13.95 21.87 -14.36
CA GLY A 2 -13.37 22.35 -13.08
C GLY A 2 -12.36 21.47 -12.33
N THR A 3 -11.91 20.33 -12.86
CA THR A 3 -11.13 19.33 -12.10
C THR A 3 -9.64 19.26 -12.40
N GLU A 4 -9.20 19.68 -13.59
CA GLU A 4 -7.80 19.52 -14.03
C GLU A 4 -6.86 20.56 -13.39
N THR A 5 -7.36 21.77 -13.13
CA THR A 5 -6.58 22.86 -12.53
C THR A 5 -6.01 22.50 -11.15
N VAL A 6 -6.84 21.94 -10.27
CA VAL A 6 -6.48 21.63 -8.86
C VAL A 6 -5.38 20.57 -8.77
N VAL A 7 -5.37 19.58 -9.67
CA VAL A 7 -4.31 18.56 -9.73
C VAL A 7 -3.01 19.19 -10.22
N HIS A 8 -3.10 20.08 -11.22
CA HIS A 8 -1.93 20.74 -11.78
C HIS A 8 -1.26 21.75 -10.81
N ASP A 9 -2.04 22.38 -9.93
CA ASP A 9 -1.51 23.25 -8.86
C ASP A 9 -0.72 22.44 -7.81
N GLN A 10 -1.22 21.28 -7.36
CA GLN A 10 -0.49 20.43 -6.42
C GLN A 10 0.84 19.93 -7.00
N ALA A 11 0.86 19.54 -8.28
CA ALA A 11 2.08 19.14 -8.96
C ALA A 11 3.12 20.29 -9.00
N ARG A 12 2.70 21.51 -9.35
CA ARG A 12 3.58 22.69 -9.34
C ARG A 12 4.15 22.99 -7.96
N TRP A 13 3.35 22.90 -6.89
CA TRP A 13 3.85 23.10 -5.52
C TRP A 13 4.83 22.01 -5.07
N ALA A 14 4.61 20.75 -5.45
CA ALA A 14 5.52 19.65 -5.13
C ALA A 14 6.90 19.85 -5.80
N MET A 15 6.92 20.22 -7.08
CA MET A 15 8.16 20.53 -7.81
C MET A 15 8.91 21.72 -7.19
N ALA A 16 8.22 22.84 -6.95
CA ALA A 16 8.83 24.02 -6.33
C ALA A 16 9.31 23.79 -4.88
N ALA A 17 8.76 22.81 -4.16
CA ALA A 17 9.27 22.39 -2.86
C ALA A 17 10.55 21.55 -2.98
N MET A 18 10.66 20.73 -4.03
CA MET A 18 11.84 19.90 -4.32
C MET A 18 13.03 20.76 -4.79
N GLU A 19 12.79 21.71 -5.69
CA GLU A 19 13.80 22.67 -6.18
C GLU A 19 14.43 23.47 -5.03
N ARG A 20 13.62 23.96 -4.08
CA ARG A 20 14.12 24.65 -2.87
C ARG A 20 15.06 23.78 -2.04
N ARG A 21 14.77 22.48 -1.89
CA ARG A 21 15.65 21.54 -1.16
C ARG A 21 16.98 21.35 -1.87
N LEU A 22 16.96 21.18 -3.20
CA LEU A 22 18.17 21.06 -4.01
C LEU A 22 19.01 22.35 -3.97
N ALA A 23 18.38 23.53 -4.00
CA ALA A 23 19.05 24.81 -3.86
C ALA A 23 19.74 24.96 -2.49
N VAL A 24 19.07 24.57 -1.40
CA VAL A 24 19.65 24.58 -0.04
C VAL A 24 20.83 23.60 0.07
N ALA A 25 20.70 22.38 -0.45
CA ALA A 25 21.79 21.40 -0.45
C ALA A 25 23.01 21.90 -1.26
N LYS A 26 22.78 22.51 -2.42
CA LYS A 26 23.84 23.12 -3.24
C LYS A 26 24.51 24.31 -2.53
N ALA A 27 23.75 25.13 -1.81
CA ALA A 27 24.30 26.24 -1.01
C ALA A 27 25.14 25.75 0.17
N GLN A 28 24.72 24.69 0.87
CA GLN A 28 25.50 24.05 1.94
C GLN A 28 26.81 23.47 1.41
N LEU A 29 26.79 22.81 0.25
CA LEU A 29 28.00 22.25 -0.38
C LEU A 29 28.99 23.36 -0.80
N LEU A 30 28.50 24.50 -1.29
CA LEU A 30 29.32 25.68 -1.56
C LEU A 30 29.94 26.28 -0.28
N GLN A 31 29.19 26.35 0.84
CA GLN A 31 29.77 26.79 2.12
C GLN A 31 30.89 25.85 2.60
N GLN A 32 30.73 24.53 2.46
CA GLN A 32 31.78 23.57 2.80
C GLN A 32 33.04 23.74 1.94
N GLN A 33 32.89 24.02 0.65
CA GLN A 33 34.02 24.31 -0.25
C GLN A 33 34.75 25.62 0.12
N GLN A 34 34.00 26.67 0.49
CA GLN A 34 34.59 27.93 0.96
C GLN A 34 35.37 27.74 2.27
N GLN A 35 34.81 27.03 3.25
CA GLN A 35 35.50 26.72 4.50
C GLN A 35 36.77 25.87 4.28
N LYS A 36 36.77 24.97 3.29
CA LYS A 36 37.98 24.21 2.92
C LYS A 36 39.07 25.12 2.35
N ASN A 37 38.72 25.99 1.40
CA ASN A 37 39.67 26.91 0.78
C ASN A 37 40.24 27.95 1.76
N GLU A 38 39.48 28.42 2.76
CA GLU A 38 40.01 29.28 3.82
C GLU A 38 41.00 28.53 4.74
N LYS A 39 40.72 27.26 5.04
CA LYS A 39 41.59 26.44 5.89
C LYS A 39 42.95 26.21 5.21
N ASP A 40 42.96 25.96 3.91
CA ASP A 40 44.19 25.78 3.12
C ASP A 40 45.02 27.08 3.01
N LYS A 41 44.39 28.27 3.09
CA LYS A 41 45.11 29.56 3.08
C LYS A 41 45.71 29.98 4.42
N LYS A 42 45.21 29.46 5.56
CA LYS A 42 45.67 29.91 6.89
C LYS A 42 46.67 28.96 7.57
N GLY A 43 46.95 27.80 6.98
CA GLY A 43 47.90 26.80 7.48
C GLY A 43 49.32 26.94 6.93
N THR A 44 50.03 28.02 7.27
CA THR A 44 51.49 28.15 7.03
C THR A 44 52.28 28.34 8.33
N SER A 45 52.01 27.50 9.31
CA SER A 45 52.89 27.27 10.47
C SER A 45 52.61 25.92 11.11
N ASP A 46 53.68 25.26 11.51
CA ASP A 46 53.76 24.12 12.42
C ASP A 46 53.13 22.78 12.01
N VAL A 47 54.06 21.93 11.57
CA VAL A 47 54.06 20.47 11.57
C VAL A 47 53.36 19.87 12.79
N ASP A 48 52.33 19.06 12.55
CA ASP A 48 52.13 17.83 13.33
C ASP A 48 51.69 16.69 12.39
N VAL A 49 52.15 15.49 12.71
CA VAL A 49 52.11 14.31 11.83
C VAL A 49 51.03 13.35 12.32
N SER A 50 49.90 13.27 11.62
CA SER A 50 48.99 12.13 11.80
C SER A 50 48.26 11.73 10.52
N MET A 51 48.60 10.51 10.08
CA MET A 51 47.86 9.58 9.22
C MET A 51 46.91 10.14 8.15
N LYS A 52 47.35 9.99 6.89
CA LYS A 52 46.47 9.92 5.72
C LYS A 52 45.38 8.86 5.92
N GLU A 53 44.11 9.25 5.75
CA GLU A 53 43.07 8.33 5.31
C GLU A 53 42.52 8.84 3.97
N SER A 54 42.94 8.20 2.88
CA SER A 54 42.69 8.66 1.51
C SER A 54 41.45 7.95 0.94
N HIS A 55 40.27 8.47 1.24
CA HIS A 55 39.05 8.03 0.57
C HIS A 55 38.95 8.71 -0.80
N GLN A 56 39.41 7.95 -1.81
CA GLN A 56 39.35 8.28 -3.22
C GLN A 56 37.89 8.47 -3.66
N ALA A 57 37.64 9.43 -4.55
CA ALA A 57 36.31 9.69 -5.07
C ALA A 57 35.89 8.58 -6.05
N ASP A 58 34.97 7.71 -5.63
CA ASP A 58 34.38 6.72 -6.52
C ASP A 58 33.52 7.41 -7.59
N SER A 59 33.97 7.27 -8.83
CA SER A 59 33.33 7.82 -10.01
C SER A 59 31.98 7.14 -10.30
N LEU A 60 30.99 7.96 -10.67
CA LEU A 60 29.63 7.53 -11.03
C LEU A 60 29.64 6.38 -12.07
N PRO A 61 29.06 5.20 -11.78
CA PRO A 61 29.09 4.07 -12.71
C PRO A 61 28.37 4.37 -14.02
N THR A 62 29.09 4.31 -15.14
CA THR A 62 28.49 4.41 -16.48
C THR A 62 27.96 3.02 -16.89
N PRO A 63 26.71 2.89 -17.38
CA PRO A 63 26.07 1.59 -17.54
C PRO A 63 26.74 0.72 -18.62
N SER A 64 27.40 -0.35 -18.18
CA SER A 64 28.01 -1.34 -19.06
C SER A 64 26.95 -2.19 -19.75
N LYS A 65 27.02 -2.26 -21.10
CA LYS A 65 26.16 -3.13 -21.93
C LYS A 65 26.48 -4.60 -21.68
N THR A 66 25.86 -5.23 -20.68
CA THR A 66 25.98 -6.67 -20.48
C THR A 66 24.87 -7.40 -21.22
N SER A 67 25.23 -8.20 -22.23
CA SER A 67 24.29 -8.97 -23.05
C SER A 67 23.60 -10.07 -22.23
N ILE A 68 22.35 -9.83 -21.84
CA ILE A 68 21.48 -10.89 -21.30
C ILE A 68 21.13 -11.84 -22.46
N LYS A 69 21.35 -13.14 -22.22
CA LYS A 69 21.18 -14.20 -23.22
C LYS A 69 19.71 -14.32 -23.63
N LYS A 70 19.50 -14.65 -24.91
CA LYS A 70 18.19 -15.03 -25.46
C LYS A 70 17.67 -16.26 -24.70
N VAL A 71 16.47 -16.16 -24.13
CA VAL A 71 15.67 -17.29 -23.65
C VAL A 71 14.39 -17.30 -24.48
N ASP A 72 13.91 -18.49 -24.84
CA ASP A 72 12.84 -18.69 -25.83
C ASP A 72 11.52 -17.97 -25.48
N PRO A 73 10.79 -17.49 -26.50
CA PRO A 73 9.53 -16.80 -26.31
C PRO A 73 8.39 -17.79 -26.04
N LYS A 74 8.10 -18.05 -24.76
CA LYS A 74 6.83 -18.64 -24.32
C LYS A 74 6.19 -17.81 -23.22
N ASP A 75 5.02 -17.29 -23.58
CA ASP A 75 3.97 -16.68 -22.79
C ASP A 75 4.27 -15.38 -22.01
N ASP A 76 3.49 -14.37 -22.40
CA ASP A 76 3.61 -12.96 -22.07
C ASP A 76 2.62 -12.60 -20.95
N ASP A 77 3.11 -12.52 -19.71
CA ASP A 77 2.33 -12.03 -18.55
C ASP A 77 3.17 -11.15 -17.58
N SER A 78 4.50 -11.07 -17.77
CA SER A 78 5.41 -10.42 -16.80
C SER A 78 5.81 -8.98 -17.14
N VAL A 79 5.44 -8.46 -18.33
CA VAL A 79 5.88 -7.14 -18.80
C VAL A 79 5.47 -6.01 -17.85
N ALA A 80 4.28 -6.07 -17.25
CA ALA A 80 3.77 -5.04 -16.34
C ALA A 80 4.66 -4.82 -15.10
N TYR A 81 5.33 -5.87 -14.61
CA TYR A 81 6.05 -5.85 -13.33
C TYR A 81 7.57 -5.65 -13.47
N THR A 82 8.16 -5.92 -14.64
CA THR A 82 9.60 -5.66 -14.90
C THR A 82 10.01 -4.21 -14.69
N LYS A 83 9.08 -3.25 -14.81
CA LYS A 83 9.35 -1.82 -14.56
C LYS A 83 9.38 -1.45 -13.06
N LEU A 84 8.93 -2.34 -12.17
CA LEU A 84 8.94 -2.15 -10.72
C LEU A 84 10.19 -2.72 -10.05
N SER A 85 10.94 -3.62 -10.69
CA SER A 85 12.21 -4.13 -10.17
C SER A 85 13.32 -3.08 -10.32
N HIS A 86 13.35 -2.10 -9.42
CA HIS A 86 14.58 -1.38 -9.11
C HIS A 86 15.43 -2.27 -8.17
N PRO A 87 16.76 -2.28 -8.32
CA PRO A 87 17.62 -2.92 -7.34
C PRO A 87 17.39 -2.27 -5.96
N VAL A 88 17.24 -3.10 -4.93
CA VAL A 88 17.18 -2.64 -3.54
C VAL A 88 18.57 -2.11 -3.19
N ASP A 89 18.61 -0.93 -2.57
CA ASP A 89 19.87 -0.30 -2.15
C ASP A 89 20.64 -1.23 -1.18
N GLU A 90 21.92 -1.45 -1.45
CA GLU A 90 22.80 -2.35 -0.67
C GLU A 90 22.82 -1.98 0.84
N ASN A 91 22.63 -0.70 1.18
CA ASN A 91 22.57 -0.26 2.58
C ASN A 91 21.33 -0.79 3.32
N LEU A 92 20.27 -1.19 2.59
CA LEU A 92 19.10 -1.87 3.15
C LEU A 92 19.29 -3.40 3.25
N LEU A 93 20.17 -3.97 2.42
CA LEU A 93 20.55 -5.39 2.47
C LEU A 93 21.65 -5.69 3.50
N ALA A 94 22.29 -4.65 4.03
CA ALA A 94 23.36 -4.70 5.04
C ALA A 94 22.88 -5.27 6.40
N THR A 95 22.66 -6.58 6.45
CA THR A 95 22.28 -7.36 7.64
C THR A 95 23.42 -7.54 8.66
N ASN A 96 24.59 -6.92 8.43
CA ASN A 96 25.78 -6.98 9.29
C ASN A 96 25.65 -6.28 10.66
N VAL A 97 24.43 -6.08 11.15
CA VAL A 97 24.16 -5.61 12.51
C VAL A 97 24.42 -6.74 13.49
N LYS A 98 25.69 -6.92 13.88
CA LYS A 98 26.11 -7.85 14.94
C LYS A 98 25.49 -7.46 16.29
N PHE A 99 24.31 -7.97 16.58
CA PHE A 99 23.67 -7.82 17.89
C PHE A 99 24.40 -8.65 18.94
N SER A 100 25.34 -8.04 19.67
CA SER A 100 25.96 -8.70 20.82
C SER A 100 24.89 -9.07 21.87
N SER A 101 25.16 -10.14 22.62
CA SER A 101 24.22 -10.70 23.63
C SER A 101 24.02 -9.82 24.88
N ALA A 102 24.42 -8.55 24.82
CA ALA A 102 24.17 -7.59 25.90
C ALA A 102 22.66 -7.36 26.11
N LYS A 103 22.30 -7.18 27.38
CA LYS A 103 20.96 -7.11 27.96
C LYS A 103 20.12 -5.96 27.35
N GLY A 104 19.24 -6.28 26.41
CA GLY A 104 18.31 -5.33 25.77
C GLY A 104 17.53 -5.96 24.60
N THR A 105 16.33 -5.48 24.33
CA THR A 105 15.43 -6.03 23.30
C THR A 105 16.00 -5.76 21.90
N ILE A 106 15.67 -6.61 20.92
CA ILE A 106 16.07 -6.38 19.51
C ILE A 106 15.58 -5.01 19.02
N VAL A 107 14.35 -4.62 19.39
CA VAL A 107 13.77 -3.31 19.04
C VAL A 107 14.57 -2.14 19.61
N ASP A 108 15.02 -2.23 20.87
CA ASP A 108 15.85 -1.20 21.50
C ASP A 108 17.19 -1.02 20.75
N LYS A 109 17.78 -2.12 20.26
CA LYS A 109 19.03 -2.11 19.48
C LYS A 109 18.82 -1.50 18.09
N VAL A 110 17.70 -1.79 17.43
CA VAL A 110 17.32 -1.14 16.16
C VAL A 110 17.10 0.35 16.36
N LEU A 111 16.35 0.75 17.39
CA LEU A 111 16.09 2.16 17.71
C LEU A 111 17.38 2.92 18.06
N HIS A 112 18.28 2.32 18.86
CA HIS A 112 19.60 2.88 19.15
C HIS A 112 20.40 3.13 17.88
N ASN A 113 20.44 2.17 16.95
CA ASN A 113 21.17 2.33 15.69
C ASN A 113 20.58 3.45 14.82
N LEU A 114 19.25 3.47 14.64
CA LEU A 114 18.56 4.53 13.87
C LEU A 114 18.78 5.93 14.45
N LEU A 115 18.78 6.06 15.79
CA LEU A 115 19.03 7.34 16.45
C LEU A 115 20.50 7.75 16.40
N ARG A 116 21.43 6.79 16.39
CA ARG A 116 22.88 7.03 16.24
C ARG A 116 23.26 7.38 14.80
N SER A 117 22.53 6.93 13.78
CA SER A 117 22.80 7.21 12.36
C SER A 117 22.04 8.42 11.79
N GLY A 118 20.99 8.90 12.46
CA GLY A 118 20.17 10.01 11.97
C GLY A 118 20.67 11.42 12.38
N ASP A 119 20.11 12.46 11.77
CA ASP A 119 20.49 13.88 11.96
C ASP A 119 20.51 14.39 13.41
N SER A 120 19.80 13.70 14.33
CA SER A 120 19.78 14.02 15.76
C SER A 120 20.80 13.23 16.60
N ALA A 121 21.71 12.46 15.98
CA ALA A 121 22.66 11.58 16.65
C ALA A 121 23.46 12.25 17.77
N GLN A 122 23.97 13.46 17.54
CA GLN A 122 24.71 14.20 18.56
C GLN A 122 23.86 14.47 19.82
N LYS A 123 22.57 14.79 19.67
CA LYS A 123 21.65 15.03 20.80
C LYS A 123 21.25 13.73 21.51
N TYR A 124 21.18 12.62 20.77
CA TYR A 124 20.96 11.28 21.32
C TYR A 124 22.17 10.82 22.16
N LEU A 125 23.38 10.90 21.60
CA LEU A 125 24.63 10.51 22.28
C LEU A 125 24.95 11.37 23.50
N GLN A 126 24.57 12.65 23.49
CA GLN A 126 24.65 13.54 24.66
C GLN A 126 23.59 13.24 25.75
N GLY A 127 22.76 12.19 25.60
CA GLY A 127 21.70 11.84 26.55
C GLY A 127 20.49 12.79 26.56
N THR A 128 20.58 13.97 25.92
CA THR A 128 19.52 14.99 25.88
C THR A 128 18.23 14.53 25.20
N LYS A 129 18.29 13.44 24.42
CA LYS A 129 17.13 12.80 23.78
C LYS A 129 17.16 11.28 24.01
N SER A 130 16.47 10.79 25.04
CA SER A 130 16.10 9.37 25.11
C SER A 130 14.73 9.14 24.45
N VAL A 131 14.65 8.31 23.42
CA VAL A 131 13.36 7.85 22.88
C VAL A 131 12.99 6.54 23.58
N LYS A 132 11.93 6.55 24.40
CA LYS A 132 11.28 5.34 24.89
C LYS A 132 10.27 4.87 23.83
N LEU A 133 10.07 3.57 23.70
CA LEU A 133 9.16 2.98 22.71
C LEU A 133 7.71 3.48 22.86
N ASP A 134 7.29 3.77 24.09
CA ASP A 134 5.97 4.32 24.42
C ASP A 134 5.67 5.69 23.78
N ASN A 135 6.70 6.36 23.23
CA ASN A 135 6.53 7.57 22.43
C ASN A 135 6.01 7.23 21.03
N TYR A 136 4.72 6.93 20.92
CA TYR A 136 4.04 6.85 19.62
C TYR A 136 4.16 8.20 18.89
N ILE A 137 4.71 8.18 17.67
CA ILE A 137 4.78 9.39 16.83
C ILE A 137 3.43 9.53 16.12
N LEU A 138 2.65 10.53 16.50
CA LEU A 138 1.41 10.88 15.81
C LEU A 138 1.72 11.40 14.39
N LEU A 139 1.57 10.54 13.38
CA LEU A 139 1.89 10.83 11.97
C LEU A 139 0.95 11.86 11.30
N ASP A 140 -0.13 12.24 11.96
CA ASP A 140 -1.00 13.35 11.57
C ASP A 140 -0.47 14.65 12.20
N ASN A 141 0.30 15.40 11.40
CA ASN A 141 0.84 16.75 11.61
C ASN A 141 0.17 17.55 12.76
N PHE A 142 0.57 17.30 14.01
CA PHE A 142 0.06 18.05 15.15
C PHE A 142 0.75 19.42 15.22
N VAL A 143 0.17 20.40 14.52
CA VAL A 143 0.48 21.80 14.77
C VAL A 143 -0.02 22.11 16.17
N GLN A 144 0.90 22.41 17.09
CA GLN A 144 0.60 22.82 18.47
C GLN A 144 -0.05 24.22 18.46
N SER A 145 -1.31 24.28 18.05
CA SER A 145 -2.12 25.49 18.13
C SER A 145 -2.24 25.90 19.58
N ARG A 146 -1.97 27.18 19.83
CA ARG A 146 -2.20 27.83 21.12
C ARG A 146 -3.65 27.60 21.57
N SER A 147 -3.81 27.64 22.90
CA SER A 147 -5.03 27.40 23.66
C SER A 147 -6.30 28.02 23.06
N SER A 148 -7.45 27.42 23.40
CA SER A 148 -8.81 27.94 23.17
C SER A 148 -9.28 28.15 21.71
N ALA A 149 -9.64 27.05 21.03
CA ALA A 149 -10.63 27.08 19.94
C ALA A 149 -11.38 25.74 19.77
N SER A 150 -12.53 25.61 20.42
CA SER A 150 -13.43 24.44 20.34
C SER A 150 -13.88 24.09 18.89
N GLY A 151 -13.85 25.05 17.96
CA GLY A 151 -14.27 24.87 16.57
C GLY A 151 -13.31 24.09 15.65
N SER A 152 -12.03 23.92 16.02
CA SER A 152 -10.97 23.48 15.09
C SER A 152 -11.11 22.03 14.59
N LYS A 153 -11.75 21.12 15.34
CA LYS A 153 -11.89 19.70 14.97
C LYS A 153 -12.57 19.46 13.61
N LYS A 154 -13.46 20.36 13.17
CA LYS A 154 -14.14 20.26 11.86
C LYS A 154 -13.27 20.65 10.66
N ALA A 155 -12.24 21.48 10.86
CA ALA A 155 -11.32 21.86 9.79
C ALA A 155 -10.36 20.70 9.47
N SER A 156 -9.70 20.16 10.49
CA SER A 156 -8.66 19.11 10.33
C SER A 156 -9.15 17.84 9.60
N GLN A 157 -10.43 17.46 9.73
CA GLN A 157 -10.96 16.29 9.01
C GLN A 157 -11.11 16.51 7.50
N LYS A 158 -11.21 17.75 7.01
CA LYS A 158 -11.21 18.02 5.57
C LYS A 158 -9.82 17.87 4.97
N ASP A 159 -8.79 18.23 5.74
CA ASP A 159 -7.40 18.31 5.28
C ASP A 159 -6.53 17.08 5.55
N SER A 160 -7.02 16.09 6.28
CA SER A 160 -6.32 14.84 6.55
C SER A 160 -5.81 14.15 5.26
N LYS A 161 -4.68 13.45 5.35
CA LYS A 161 -4.14 12.65 4.22
C LYS A 161 -5.20 11.67 3.67
N ARG A 162 -5.99 11.06 4.57
CA ARG A 162 -7.07 10.13 4.23
C ARG A 162 -8.24 10.79 3.49
N SER A 163 -8.69 11.99 3.87
CA SER A 163 -9.82 12.68 3.21
C SER A 163 -9.47 13.22 1.82
N LYS A 164 -8.17 13.43 1.55
CA LYS A 164 -7.64 13.78 0.23
C LYS A 164 -7.53 12.55 -0.69
N SER A 165 -7.11 11.41 -0.16
CA SER A 165 -6.98 10.14 -0.92
C SER A 165 -8.30 9.39 -1.15
N ARG A 166 -9.17 9.29 -0.13
CA ARG A 166 -10.41 8.50 -0.20
C ARG A 166 -11.63 9.41 -0.07
N MET A 167 -12.50 9.39 -1.07
CA MET A 167 -13.76 10.12 -1.03
C MET A 167 -14.67 9.62 0.10
N SER A 168 -15.21 10.57 0.88
CA SER A 168 -16.20 10.29 1.92
C SER A 168 -17.43 9.55 1.36
N MET A 169 -18.05 8.68 2.15
CA MET A 169 -19.31 8.01 1.80
C MET A 169 -20.41 9.00 1.37
N LYS A 170 -20.42 10.24 1.91
CA LYS A 170 -21.34 11.29 1.47
C LYS A 170 -21.08 11.76 0.03
N ARG A 171 -19.82 11.76 -0.43
CA ARG A 171 -19.43 12.06 -1.82
C ARG A 171 -19.70 10.87 -2.72
N LEU A 172 -19.33 9.64 -2.31
CA LEU A 172 -19.63 8.40 -3.04
C LEU A 172 -21.13 8.28 -3.38
N LYS A 173 -22.01 8.46 -2.39
CA LYS A 173 -23.47 8.44 -2.61
C LYS A 173 -23.94 9.52 -3.59
N LYS A 174 -23.40 10.75 -3.51
CA LYS A 174 -23.71 11.84 -4.45
C LYS A 174 -23.21 11.59 -5.87
N SER A 175 -22.05 10.94 -6.02
CA SER A 175 -21.47 10.62 -7.33
C SER A 175 -22.15 9.47 -8.06
N GLY A 176 -23.03 8.72 -7.40
CA GLY A 176 -23.63 7.52 -7.98
C GLY A 176 -22.66 6.36 -8.22
N ALA A 177 -21.36 6.47 -7.86
CA ALA A 177 -20.33 5.46 -8.15
C ALA A 177 -20.61 4.05 -7.60
N LEU A 178 -21.50 3.92 -6.61
CA LEU A 178 -21.95 2.62 -6.08
C LEU A 178 -23.21 2.08 -6.77
N HIS A 179 -23.82 2.83 -7.68
CA HIS A 179 -25.02 2.42 -8.42
C HIS A 179 -24.63 1.83 -9.78
N ILE A 180 -25.15 0.65 -10.12
CA ILE A 180 -25.00 0.07 -11.46
C ILE A 180 -26.13 0.64 -12.33
N PRO A 181 -25.87 1.30 -13.47
CA PRO A 181 -26.90 1.77 -14.38
C PRO A 181 -27.88 0.66 -14.76
N LYS A 182 -29.18 0.97 -14.88
CA LYS A 182 -30.23 -0.05 -15.12
C LYS A 182 -29.98 -0.85 -16.41
N ASP A 183 -29.42 -0.20 -17.43
CA ASP A 183 -29.11 -0.82 -18.72
C ASP A 183 -28.07 -1.94 -18.60
N LEU A 184 -27.20 -1.86 -17.58
CA LEU A 184 -26.19 -2.85 -17.22
C LEU A 184 -26.67 -3.84 -16.14
N GLN A 185 -27.89 -3.74 -15.63
CA GLN A 185 -28.44 -4.68 -14.62
C GLN A 185 -29.04 -5.96 -15.24
N LYS A 186 -28.82 -6.21 -16.53
CA LYS A 186 -29.32 -7.40 -17.22
C LYS A 186 -28.50 -8.63 -16.90
N PHE A 187 -29.16 -9.71 -16.48
CA PHE A 187 -28.56 -11.00 -16.15
C PHE A 187 -27.72 -11.56 -17.31
N ASP A 188 -28.24 -11.41 -18.52
CA ASP A 188 -27.63 -11.94 -19.74
C ASP A 188 -26.26 -11.32 -20.08
N LEU A 189 -26.01 -10.07 -19.66
CA LEU A 189 -24.71 -9.41 -19.84
C LEU A 189 -23.61 -10.07 -18.99
N PHE A 190 -23.97 -10.76 -17.90
CA PHE A 190 -23.01 -11.42 -17.00
C PHE A 190 -22.85 -12.92 -17.27
N LYS A 191 -23.64 -13.52 -18.17
CA LYS A 191 -23.46 -14.91 -18.61
C LYS A 191 -22.02 -15.22 -19.11
N PRO A 192 -21.36 -14.37 -19.92
CA PRO A 192 -19.97 -14.62 -20.32
C PRO A 192 -18.99 -14.61 -19.13
N MET A 193 -19.20 -13.71 -18.16
CA MET A 193 -18.39 -13.67 -16.93
C MET A 193 -18.59 -14.93 -16.09
N HIS A 194 -19.81 -15.48 -16.05
CA HIS A 194 -20.08 -16.76 -15.40
C HIS A 194 -19.31 -17.92 -16.06
N GLY A 195 -19.36 -18.07 -17.39
CA GLY A 195 -18.60 -19.12 -18.08
C GLY A 195 -17.07 -19.00 -17.97
N MET A 196 -16.54 -17.76 -17.92
CA MET A 196 -15.13 -17.52 -17.61
C MET A 196 -14.80 -17.94 -16.17
N TRP A 197 -15.65 -17.62 -15.20
CA TRP A 197 -15.48 -18.00 -13.80
C TRP A 197 -15.58 -19.50 -13.57
N GLU A 198 -16.51 -20.20 -14.23
CA GLU A 198 -16.59 -21.67 -14.23
C GLU A 198 -15.29 -22.28 -14.77
N SER A 199 -14.80 -21.78 -15.91
CA SER A 199 -13.54 -22.23 -16.51
C SER A 199 -12.32 -22.00 -15.59
N TYR A 200 -12.27 -20.86 -14.92
CA TYR A 200 -11.26 -20.55 -13.90
C TYR A 200 -11.35 -21.52 -12.71
N MET A 201 -12.55 -21.71 -12.14
CA MET A 201 -12.73 -22.51 -10.95
C MET A 201 -12.55 -24.02 -11.23
N MET A 202 -12.94 -24.51 -12.41
CA MET A 202 -12.62 -25.88 -12.85
C MET A 202 -11.11 -26.12 -12.95
N LYS A 203 -10.33 -25.15 -13.48
CA LYS A 203 -8.86 -25.25 -13.48
C LYS A 203 -8.31 -25.28 -12.06
N LEU A 204 -8.81 -24.39 -11.19
CA LEU A 204 -8.37 -24.28 -9.81
C LEU A 204 -8.66 -25.54 -8.99
N ILE A 205 -9.86 -26.12 -9.13
CA ILE A 205 -10.27 -27.38 -8.48
C ILE A 205 -9.44 -28.57 -9.00
N LYS A 206 -9.06 -28.61 -10.29
CA LYS A 206 -8.20 -29.67 -10.84
C LYS A 206 -6.77 -29.64 -10.27
N VAL A 207 -6.23 -28.46 -9.99
CA VAL A 207 -4.90 -28.29 -9.40
C VAL A 207 -4.93 -28.47 -7.88
N THR A 208 -6.01 -28.05 -7.23
CA THR A 208 -6.12 -28.03 -5.76
C THR A 208 -6.63 -29.36 -5.21
N GLY A 209 -5.79 -30.04 -4.42
CA GLY A 209 -6.19 -31.26 -3.71
C GLY A 209 -7.35 -31.02 -2.72
N LYS A 210 -8.21 -32.05 -2.54
CA LYS A 210 -9.46 -32.00 -1.74
C LYS A 210 -9.35 -31.26 -0.41
N ILE A 211 -8.24 -31.44 0.31
CA ILE A 211 -7.98 -30.85 1.64
C ILE A 211 -7.89 -29.31 1.58
N GLN A 212 -7.32 -28.76 0.50
CA GLN A 212 -7.06 -27.33 0.36
C GLN A 212 -8.19 -26.57 -0.34
N LEU A 213 -9.17 -27.26 -0.96
CA LEU A 213 -10.29 -26.64 -1.69
C LEU A 213 -11.04 -25.58 -0.88
N SER A 214 -11.24 -25.80 0.42
CA SER A 214 -11.93 -24.86 1.30
C SER A 214 -11.16 -23.54 1.49
N LEU A 215 -9.85 -23.62 1.67
CA LEU A 215 -8.95 -22.46 1.81
C LEU A 215 -8.70 -21.75 0.47
N THR A 216 -8.75 -22.50 -0.64
CA THR A 216 -8.60 -22.02 -2.01
C THR A 216 -9.89 -21.41 -2.58
N LEU A 217 -11.07 -21.77 -2.06
CA LEU A 217 -12.35 -21.10 -2.39
C LEU A 217 -12.69 -19.94 -1.42
N LEU A 218 -12.20 -20.00 -0.17
CA LEU A 218 -11.71 -18.78 0.47
C LEU A 218 -10.50 -18.26 -0.33
N SER A 219 -10.00 -17.05 -0.13
CA SER A 219 -8.94 -16.46 -0.98
C SER A 219 -9.32 -16.18 -2.46
N ALA A 220 -9.83 -17.16 -3.24
CA ALA A 220 -10.17 -17.00 -4.67
C ALA A 220 -11.27 -15.97 -4.95
N ASP A 221 -11.28 -15.51 -6.21
CA ASP A 221 -12.32 -14.66 -6.78
C ASP A 221 -13.64 -15.41 -7.02
N LEU A 222 -14.74 -14.73 -6.72
CA LEU A 222 -16.12 -15.18 -6.91
C LEU A 222 -16.89 -14.33 -7.94
N HIS A 223 -16.31 -13.31 -8.56
CA HIS A 223 -16.99 -12.55 -9.62
C HIS A 223 -17.29 -13.48 -10.80
N GLY A 224 -18.57 -13.65 -11.12
CA GLY A 224 -19.08 -14.65 -12.07
C GLY A 224 -19.67 -15.90 -11.40
N ALA A 225 -19.52 -16.08 -10.09
CA ALA A 225 -20.13 -17.19 -9.37
C ALA A 225 -21.67 -17.12 -9.42
N PHE A 226 -22.32 -18.21 -9.82
CA PHE A 226 -23.77 -18.34 -9.65
C PHE A 226 -24.07 -18.73 -8.20
N MET A 227 -24.57 -17.77 -7.41
CA MET A 227 -24.82 -17.93 -5.98
C MET A 227 -26.32 -18.04 -5.69
N PHE A 228 -26.69 -18.96 -4.80
CA PHE A 228 -27.99 -19.04 -4.13
C PHE A 228 -27.83 -18.62 -2.66
N VAL A 229 -28.66 -17.70 -2.19
CA VAL A 229 -28.70 -17.28 -0.78
C VAL A 229 -29.57 -18.27 0.00
N ALA A 230 -28.93 -19.24 0.65
CA ALA A 230 -29.65 -20.27 1.40
C ALA A 230 -30.23 -19.73 2.70
N GLU A 231 -29.47 -18.90 3.41
CA GLU A 231 -29.89 -18.24 4.64
C GLU A 231 -29.35 -16.82 4.66
N CYS A 232 -30.12 -15.89 5.24
CA CYS A 232 -29.70 -14.51 5.45
C CYS A 232 -30.40 -13.95 6.68
N LYS A 233 -29.70 -13.13 7.48
CA LYS A 233 -30.30 -12.34 8.58
C LYS A 233 -31.55 -11.57 8.15
N ILE A 234 -31.61 -11.14 6.89
CA ILE A 234 -32.73 -10.40 6.32
C ILE A 234 -33.49 -11.36 5.40
N ALA A 235 -34.66 -11.82 5.85
CA ALA A 235 -35.45 -12.86 5.18
C ALA A 235 -35.81 -12.54 3.72
N SER A 236 -35.88 -11.26 3.32
CA SER A 236 -36.15 -10.84 1.93
C SER A 236 -35.01 -11.10 0.94
N PHE A 237 -33.83 -11.52 1.42
CA PHE A 237 -32.74 -12.03 0.58
C PHE A 237 -32.65 -13.56 0.57
N THR A 238 -33.30 -14.27 1.49
CA THR A 238 -33.34 -15.73 1.48
C THR A 238 -34.02 -16.25 0.20
N GLY A 239 -33.43 -17.23 -0.46
CA GLY A 239 -33.89 -17.75 -1.75
C GLY A 239 -33.48 -16.93 -2.98
N VAL A 240 -32.84 -15.76 -2.82
CA VAL A 240 -32.30 -14.98 -3.94
C VAL A 240 -31.20 -15.78 -4.64
N GLN A 241 -31.25 -15.80 -5.97
CA GLN A 241 -30.25 -16.47 -6.81
C GLN A 241 -29.86 -15.62 -8.02
N GLY A 242 -28.58 -15.71 -8.40
CA GLY A 242 -28.04 -14.94 -9.50
C GLY A 242 -26.52 -14.98 -9.59
N ILE A 243 -25.95 -14.20 -10.51
CA ILE A 243 -24.51 -14.09 -10.69
C ILE A 243 -23.95 -13.02 -9.75
N MET A 244 -22.89 -13.33 -9.01
CA MET A 244 -22.16 -12.35 -8.20
C MET A 244 -21.33 -11.44 -9.11
N VAL A 245 -21.60 -10.13 -9.07
CA VAL A 245 -20.97 -9.12 -9.94
C VAL A 245 -20.20 -8.05 -9.17
N ARG A 246 -20.27 -8.05 -7.84
CA ARG A 246 -19.53 -7.11 -6.99
C ARG A 246 -19.29 -7.67 -5.60
N GLU A 247 -18.03 -7.82 -5.22
CA GLU A 247 -17.65 -8.00 -3.83
C GLU A 247 -17.40 -6.66 -3.13
N THR A 248 -17.75 -6.60 -1.84
CA THR A 248 -17.32 -5.57 -0.89
C THR A 248 -16.99 -6.26 0.44
N SER A 249 -16.35 -5.56 1.37
CA SER A 249 -16.00 -6.10 2.69
C SER A 249 -17.16 -6.81 3.40
N GLU A 250 -18.35 -6.19 3.40
CA GLU A 250 -19.52 -6.65 4.16
C GLU A 250 -20.66 -7.21 3.31
N THR A 251 -20.65 -7.06 1.99
CA THR A 251 -21.78 -7.43 1.11
C THR A 251 -21.34 -8.04 -0.23
N PHE A 252 -22.20 -8.87 -0.81
CA PHE A 252 -22.13 -9.32 -2.20
C PHE A 252 -23.24 -8.66 -3.02
N GLY A 253 -22.90 -8.15 -4.19
CA GLY A 253 -23.83 -7.66 -5.20
C GLY A 253 -24.13 -8.77 -6.20
N ILE A 254 -25.39 -9.20 -6.26
CA ILE A 254 -25.87 -10.30 -7.10
C ILE A 254 -26.85 -9.72 -8.14
N ILE A 255 -26.69 -10.09 -9.41
CA ILE A 255 -27.67 -9.82 -10.48
C ILE A 255 -28.57 -11.05 -10.59
N THR A 256 -29.85 -10.89 -10.28
CA THR A 256 -30.86 -11.96 -10.37
C THR A 256 -31.34 -12.14 -11.80
N ARG A 257 -31.96 -13.30 -12.10
CA ARG A 257 -32.60 -13.56 -13.41
C ARG A 257 -33.69 -12.54 -13.79
N ASP A 258 -34.30 -11.86 -12.81
CA ASP A 258 -35.26 -10.78 -13.04
C ASP A 258 -34.64 -9.42 -13.46
N ASP A 259 -33.38 -9.39 -13.92
CA ASP A 259 -32.63 -8.16 -14.24
C ASP A 259 -32.59 -7.11 -13.11
N LYS A 260 -32.36 -7.56 -11.87
CA LYS A 260 -32.28 -6.72 -10.66
C LYS A 260 -30.97 -6.93 -9.93
N PHE A 261 -30.31 -5.83 -9.58
CA PHE A 261 -29.16 -5.84 -8.67
C PHE A 261 -29.61 -5.89 -7.20
N ARG A 262 -29.21 -6.94 -6.48
CA ARG A 262 -29.46 -7.14 -5.04
C ARG A 262 -28.14 -7.08 -4.28
N VAL A 263 -28.08 -6.25 -3.23
CA VAL A 263 -26.92 -6.17 -2.33
C VAL A 263 -27.22 -6.96 -1.07
N VAL A 264 -26.64 -8.14 -0.95
CA VAL A 264 -26.87 -9.11 0.14
C VAL A 264 -25.75 -9.00 1.17
N PRO A 265 -26.03 -8.87 2.48
CA PRO A 265 -24.99 -8.85 3.50
C PRO A 265 -24.30 -10.21 3.61
N LYS A 266 -22.97 -10.20 3.76
CA LYS A 266 -22.17 -11.38 4.10
C LYS A 266 -22.43 -11.86 5.54
N LYS A 267 -22.63 -10.91 6.46
CA LYS A 267 -22.74 -11.19 7.90
C LYS A 267 -24.02 -11.96 8.22
N LEU A 268 -23.90 -13.08 8.92
CA LEU A 268 -25.05 -13.98 9.23
C LEU A 268 -25.83 -14.38 7.97
N SER A 269 -25.09 -14.73 6.91
CA SER A 269 -25.66 -15.28 5.66
C SER A 269 -24.87 -16.50 5.20
N VAL A 270 -25.60 -17.46 4.62
CA VAL A 270 -25.06 -18.69 4.03
C VAL A 270 -25.41 -18.69 2.55
N PHE A 271 -24.40 -18.83 1.71
CA PHE A 271 -24.52 -18.90 0.26
C PHE A 271 -24.17 -20.30 -0.22
N ILE A 272 -24.75 -20.73 -1.33
CA ILE A 272 -24.45 -21.98 -1.99
C ILE A 272 -24.07 -21.68 -3.43
N ILE A 273 -22.98 -22.28 -3.91
CA ILE A 273 -22.61 -22.28 -5.32
C ILE A 273 -22.61 -23.72 -5.81
N GLN A 274 -23.05 -23.92 -7.05
CA GLN A 274 -22.95 -25.19 -7.76
C GLN A 274 -21.95 -25.05 -8.91
N LEU A 275 -21.10 -26.07 -9.07
CA LEU A 275 -20.03 -26.15 -10.05
C LEU A 275 -19.89 -27.61 -10.49
N ASP A 276 -20.28 -27.94 -11.72
CA ASP A 276 -20.27 -29.32 -12.20
C ASP A 276 -21.00 -30.26 -11.21
N CYS A 277 -20.33 -31.30 -10.69
CA CYS A 277 -20.88 -32.20 -9.68
C CYS A 277 -20.75 -31.69 -8.22
N TRP A 278 -20.15 -30.53 -7.98
CA TRP A 278 -19.90 -29.97 -6.66
C TRP A 278 -20.97 -28.96 -6.24
N LYS A 279 -21.50 -29.14 -5.02
CA LYS A 279 -22.33 -28.16 -4.33
C LYS A 279 -21.56 -27.65 -3.11
N ILE A 280 -21.20 -26.37 -3.10
CA ILE A 280 -20.29 -25.79 -2.10
C ILE A 280 -21.01 -24.73 -1.28
N THR A 281 -20.99 -24.90 0.04
CA THR A 281 -21.60 -23.99 1.02
C THR A 281 -20.56 -22.98 1.52
N LEU A 282 -20.90 -21.70 1.43
CA LEU A 282 -20.07 -20.56 1.81
C LEU A 282 -20.70 -19.78 2.96
N HIS A 283 -20.05 -19.78 4.12
CA HIS A 283 -20.45 -18.94 5.26
C HIS A 283 -19.90 -17.53 5.09
N GLY A 284 -20.78 -16.53 4.91
CA GLY A 284 -20.37 -15.17 4.58
C GLY A 284 -19.51 -14.48 5.66
N ASP A 285 -19.65 -14.86 6.93
CA ASP A 285 -18.79 -14.36 8.03
C ASP A 285 -17.29 -14.66 7.79
N LYS A 286 -16.97 -15.76 7.09
CA LYS A 286 -15.58 -16.09 6.71
C LYS A 286 -15.02 -15.12 5.65
N PHE A 287 -15.87 -14.55 4.80
CA PHE A 287 -15.48 -13.59 3.76
C PHE A 287 -15.22 -12.19 4.32
N ILE A 288 -15.88 -11.80 5.41
CA ILE A 288 -15.59 -10.54 6.12
C ILE A 288 -14.19 -10.61 6.77
N SER A 289 -13.75 -11.81 7.15
CA SER A 289 -12.44 -12.02 7.78
C SER A 289 -11.26 -11.84 6.81
N ARG A 290 -11.47 -11.98 5.48
CA ARG A 290 -10.42 -11.80 4.45
C ARG A 290 -9.78 -10.41 4.52
N ASP A 291 -10.60 -9.35 4.53
CA ASP A 291 -10.13 -7.96 4.45
C ASP A 291 -9.31 -7.51 5.67
N ASN A 292 -9.53 -8.13 6.83
CA ASN A 292 -8.82 -7.80 8.06
C ASN A 292 -7.34 -8.23 8.02
N ILE A 293 -6.97 -9.15 7.14
CA ILE A 293 -5.59 -9.63 6.96
C ILE A 293 -4.79 -8.62 6.11
N VAL A 294 -5.42 -8.00 5.11
CA VAL A 294 -4.76 -7.04 4.19
C VAL A 294 -4.65 -5.62 4.79
N GLN A 295 -5.33 -5.36 5.93
CA GLN A 295 -5.35 -4.04 6.58
C GLN A 295 -4.45 -3.92 7.83
N ARG A 296 -3.67 -4.96 8.17
CA ARG A 296 -2.67 -4.94 9.24
C ARG A 296 -1.26 -4.79 8.67
#